data_AF-A0A8S3G172-F1
#
_entry.id   AF-A0A8S3G172-F1
#
_cell.length_a   1.000
_cell.length_b   1.000
_cell.length_c   1.000
_cell.angle_alpha   90.00
_cell.angle_beta   90.00
_cell.angle_gamma   90.00
#
_symmetry.space_group_name_H-M   'P 1'
#
loop_
_entity.id
_entity.type
_entity.pdbx_description
1 polymer ?
#
loop_
_entity_poly.entity_id
_entity_poly.type
_entity_poly.pdbx_seq_one_letter_code
_entity_poly.pdbx_strand_id
1 'polypeptide(L)' 'WTNGHLKSVNHRVKFLNEERISIPFFLDACYSTPIAVLPTIDEPLKCEPIMYGQYIIESNKQFKEYQRDNDKLIC' A
#
# COMPACT_ATOMS: atom_id res chain seq x y z
N TRP A 1 -0.01 10.38 -6.67
CA TRP A 1 -1.23 10.95 -7.28
C TRP A 1 -1.62 12.31 -6.72
N THR A 2 -1.98 12.43 -5.43
CA THR A 2 -2.56 13.67 -4.88
C THR A 2 -1.56 14.64 -4.23
N ASN A 3 -0.25 14.43 -4.40
CA ASN A 3 0.80 15.22 -3.72
C ASN A 3 0.61 15.41 -2.19
N GLY A 4 -0.10 14.48 -1.53
CA GLY A 4 -0.41 14.55 -0.10
C GLY A 4 -1.67 15.34 0.28
N HIS A 5 -2.43 15.88 -0.67
CA HIS A 5 -3.71 16.55 -0.38
C HIS A 5 -4.77 15.56 0.16
N LEU A 6 -4.79 14.32 -0.35
CA LEU A 6 -5.56 13.23 0.23
C LEU A 6 -4.63 12.29 0.99
N LYS A 7 -4.98 12.01 2.26
CA LYS A 7 -4.19 11.14 3.15
C LYS A 7 -4.87 9.78 3.26
N SER A 8 -4.05 8.71 3.21
CA SER A 8 -4.51 7.38 3.57
C SER A 8 -4.90 7.35 5.05
N VAL A 9 -6.01 6.67 5.37
CA VAL A 9 -6.53 6.60 6.74
C VAL A 9 -5.83 5.47 7.50
N ASN A 10 -5.07 5.83 8.53
CA ASN A 10 -4.55 4.88 9.50
C ASN A 10 -5.72 4.29 10.31
N HIS A 11 -5.98 3.00 10.15
CA HIS A 11 -7.04 2.29 10.85
C HIS A 11 -6.50 1.00 11.48
N ARG A 12 -7.18 0.51 12.51
CA ARG A 12 -6.86 -0.76 13.18
C ARG A 12 -8.12 -1.51 13.53
N VAL A 13 -7.99 -2.83 13.60
CA VAL A 13 -9.07 -3.72 14.01
C VAL A 13 -8.91 -4.02 15.50
N LYS A 14 -9.97 -3.76 16.29
CA LYS A 14 -9.99 -4.12 17.71
C LYS A 14 -10.34 -5.61 17.87
N PHE A 15 -9.74 -6.24 18.88
CA PHE A 15 -10.18 -7.55 19.33
C PHE A 15 -11.62 -7.44 19.86
N LEU A 16 -12.45 -8.42 19.49
CA LEU A 16 -13.81 -8.58 19.98
C LEU A 16 -13.97 -10.05 20.41
N ASN A 17 -14.65 -10.30 21.51
CA ASN A 17 -14.93 -11.66 21.99
C ASN A 17 -16.21 -12.22 21.34
N GLU A 18 -16.32 -12.04 20.02
CA GLU A 18 -17.41 -12.52 19.18
C GLU A 18 -16.87 -12.78 17.76
N GLU A 19 -17.55 -13.65 17.02
CA GLU A 19 -17.20 -13.92 15.63
C GLU A 19 -17.51 -12.71 14.75
N ARG A 20 -16.53 -12.30 13.95
CA ARG A 20 -16.66 -11.18 13.01
C ARG A 20 -15.95 -11.49 11.71
N ILE A 21 -16.67 -11.35 10.61
CA ILE A 21 -16.14 -11.52 9.25
C ILE A 21 -16.02 -10.14 8.59
N SER A 22 -14.93 -9.93 7.82
CA SER A 22 -14.73 -8.76 6.97
C SER A 22 -14.24 -9.22 5.61
N ILE A 23 -14.94 -8.84 4.55
CA ILE A 23 -14.62 -9.24 3.16
C ILE A 23 -14.37 -7.95 2.36
N PRO A 24 -13.11 -7.46 2.32
CA PRO A 24 -12.81 -6.24 1.59
C PRO A 24 -12.74 -6.49 0.08
N PHE A 25 -13.12 -5.47 -0.69
CA PHE A 25 -12.78 -5.33 -2.10
C PHE A 25 -11.89 -4.09 -2.25
N PHE A 26 -10.69 -4.27 -2.79
CA PHE A 26 -9.71 -3.20 -3.00
C PHE A 26 -9.76 -2.73 -4.46
N LEU A 27 -9.89 -1.42 -4.65
CA LEU A 27 -9.88 -0.78 -5.97
C LEU A 27 -8.45 -0.42 -6.33
N ASP A 28 -7.84 -1.29 -7.13
CA ASP A 28 -6.45 -1.18 -7.53
C ASP A 28 -6.33 -0.70 -8.99
N ALA A 29 -5.25 0.01 -9.30
CA ALA A 29 -4.91 0.33 -10.67
C ALA A 29 -4.36 -0.90 -11.41
N CYS A 30 -4.34 -0.88 -12.74
CA CYS A 30 -3.68 -1.94 -13.51
C CYS A 30 -2.17 -1.95 -13.19
N TYR A 31 -1.55 -3.14 -13.15
CA TYR A 31 -0.15 -3.33 -12.78
C TYR A 31 0.84 -2.44 -13.56
N SER A 32 0.57 -2.23 -14.85
CA SER A 32 1.37 -1.39 -15.75
C SER A 32 0.95 0.09 -15.76
N THR A 33 0.12 0.54 -14.82
CA THR A 33 -0.29 1.95 -14.74
C THR A 33 0.81 2.79 -14.08
N PRO A 34 1.31 3.86 -14.72
CA PRO A 34 2.17 4.82 -14.05
C PRO A 34 1.34 5.70 -13.10
N ILE A 35 1.78 5.81 -11.85
CA ILE A 35 1.20 6.67 -10.83
C ILE A 35 2.09 7.90 -10.67
N ALA A 36 1.64 9.03 -11.19
CA ALA A 36 2.31 10.33 -11.06
C ALA A 36 1.44 11.32 -10.26
N VAL A 37 1.99 12.48 -9.90
CA VAL A 37 1.21 13.59 -9.34
C VAL A 37 0.26 14.14 -10.41
N LEU A 38 -0.96 14.51 -10.04
CA LEU A 38 -1.93 15.12 -10.94
C LEU A 38 -1.39 16.42 -11.55
N PRO A 39 -1.58 16.66 -12.86
CA PRO A 39 -1.08 17.86 -13.54
C PRO A 39 -1.75 19.15 -13.06
N THR A 40 -2.87 19.05 -12.35
CA THR A 40 -3.60 20.19 -11.77
C THR A 40 -3.02 20.69 -10.45
N ILE A 41 -1.97 20.04 -9.92
CA ILE A 41 -1.33 20.43 -8.67
C ILE A 41 -0.11 21.30 -9.01
N ASP A 42 -0.17 22.57 -8.63
CA ASP A 42 0.88 23.58 -8.87
C ASP A 42 1.82 23.74 -7.65
N GLU A 43 2.19 22.61 -7.04
CA GLU A 43 3.14 22.54 -5.93
C GLU A 43 4.38 21.73 -6.35
N PRO A 44 5.54 21.94 -5.71
CA PRO A 44 6.69 21.06 -5.88
C PRO A 44 6.31 19.58 -5.68
N LEU A 45 6.79 18.74 -6.58
CA LEU A 45 6.54 17.31 -6.56
C LEU A 45 7.18 16.69 -5.31
N LYS A 46 6.38 16.01 -4.48
CA LYS A 46 6.87 15.30 -3.28
C LYS A 46 7.27 13.87 -3.56
N CYS A 47 6.91 13.34 -4.73
CA CYS A 47 7.15 11.96 -5.12
C CYS A 47 7.40 11.86 -6.63
N GLU A 48 8.38 11.03 -6.98
CA GLU A 48 8.62 10.63 -8.37
C GLU A 48 7.51 9.70 -8.88
N PRO A 49 7.24 9.68 -10.19
CA PRO A 49 6.34 8.69 -10.80
C PRO A 49 6.81 7.26 -10.52
N ILE A 50 5.87 6.37 -10.19
CA ILE A 50 6.13 4.95 -9.92
C ILE A 50 5.12 4.08 -10.66
N MET A 51 5.53 2.90 -11.13
CA MET A 51 4.58 1.93 -11.68
C MET A 51 3.74 1.33 -10.56
N TYR A 52 2.43 1.22 -10.74
CA TYR A 52 1.53 0.67 -9.71
C TYR A 52 1.98 -0.73 -9.24
N GLY A 53 2.41 -1.58 -10.17
CA GLY A 53 2.96 -2.90 -9.86
C GLY A 53 4.16 -2.88 -8.92
N GLN A 54 5.06 -1.91 -9.07
CA GLN A 54 6.19 -1.74 -8.14
C GLN A 54 5.71 -1.26 -6.78
N TYR A 55 4.80 -0.27 -6.76
CA TYR A 55 4.22 0.25 -5.53
C TYR A 55 3.53 -0.84 -4.70
N ILE A 56 2.66 -1.67 -5.31
CA ILE A 56 1.89 -2.68 -4.57
C ILE A 56 2.79 -3.80 -4.03
N ILE A 57 3.85 -4.18 -4.76
CA ILE A 57 4.84 -5.15 -4.29
C ILE A 57 5.59 -4.61 -3.07
N GLU A 58 6.13 -3.39 -3.15
CA GLU A 58 6.89 -2.79 -2.04
C GLU A 58 6.00 -2.50 -0.83
N SER A 59 4.75 -2.08 -1.06
CA SER A 59 3.76 -1.89 -0.01
C SER A 59 3.44 -3.20 0.70
N ASN A 60 3.23 -4.28 -0.05
CA ASN A 60 2.90 -5.58 0.55
C ASN A 60 4.06 -6.15 1.38
N LYS A 61 5.32 -5.93 0.99
CA LYS A 61 6.49 -6.34 1.81
C LYS A 61 6.52 -5.73 3.22
N GLN A 62 5.76 -4.66 3.47
CA GLN A 62 5.69 -4.05 4.80
C GLN A 62 4.80 -4.82 5.79
N PHE A 63 3.93 -5.72 5.32
CA PHE A 63 3.15 -6.57 6.21
C PHE A 63 4.03 -7.64 6.86
N LYS A 64 3.81 -7.90 8.15
CA LYS A 64 4.63 -8.85 8.94
C LYS A 64 4.60 -10.26 8.35
N GLU A 65 3.49 -10.63 7.73
CA GLU A 65 3.25 -11.91 7.08
C GLU A 65 4.24 -12.19 5.94
N TYR A 66 4.79 -11.15 5.31
CA TYR A 66 5.79 -11.27 4.24
C TYR A 66 7.22 -10.97 4.71
N GLN A 67 7.38 -10.53 5.96
CA GLN A 67 8.66 -10.37 6.62
C GLN A 67 9.00 -11.71 7.29
N ARG A 68 9.39 -12.71 6.49
CA ARG A 68 9.95 -13.94 7.08
C ARG A 68 11.21 -13.55 7.85
N ASP A 69 11.29 -13.96 9.11
CA ASP A 69 12.55 -13.99 9.81
C ASP A 69 13.53 -14.81 8.95
N ASN A 70 14.77 -14.35 8.83
CA ASN A 70 15.85 -15.15 8.24
C ASN A 70 16.17 -16.31 9.20
N ASP A 71 15.21 -17.21 9.40
CA ASP A 71 15.43 -18.48 10.05
C ASP A 71 16.32 -19.28 9.11
N LYS A 72 17.56 -19.40 9.57
CA LYS A 72 18.66 -20.19 9.02
C LYS A 72 18.12 -21.35 8.19
N LEU A 73 18.46 -21.36 6.90
CA LEU A 73 18.56 -22.59 6.13
C LEU A 73 19.50 -23.52 6.91
N ILE A 74 18.92 -24.44 7.69
CA ILE A 74 19.61 -25.61 8.17
C ILE A 74 19.59 -26.57 6.99
N CYS A 75 20.68 -26.58 6.23
CA CYS A 75 21.08 -27.70 5.42
C CYS A 75 21.50 -28.89 6.31
#